data_AF-A0AAD4QIM9-F1
#
_entry.id   AF-A0AAD4QIM9-F1
#
_cell.length_a   1.000
_cell.length_b   1.000
_cell.length_c   1.000
_cell.angle_alpha   90.00
_cell.angle_beta   90.00
_cell.angle_gamma   90.00
#
_symmetry.space_group_name_H-M   'P 1'
#
loop_
_entity.id
_entity.type
_entity.pdbx_description
1 polymer ?
#
loop_
_entity_poly.entity_id
_entity_poly.type
_entity_poly.pdbx_seq_one_letter_code
_entity_poly.pdbx_strand_id
1 'polypeptide(L)'
;MANCLSMLPNLESLSIMLKPLIRLPDQRSRQRSPPLLRAILPALIYFHFIGNSEYLEDLVSRIDAPLLVSLNLQFFDQPIIGIPQLSHFFSRTENLGLLTRAFLNFNCQPCIFFRPTGDEMIGYRHSIWLSWCELTNQQLSFMVQICNQLSPILFKLKAFSIYANSGEQWLQDGTDPAEWLGLFRPFTAVETLYVSKDLGPHVAPALEDLSRDPAMAVLPELRQVQFESSQEISVNQFVTARELSGFGHPLTMEYDKNFIWFEVI
;
A
#
# COMPACT_ATOMS: atom_id res chain seq x y z
N MET A 1 -6.68 -26.75 -0.04
CA MET A 1 -5.78 -26.27 1.02
C MET A 1 -6.54 -25.81 2.26
N ALA A 2 -7.50 -24.88 2.16
CA ALA A 2 -8.26 -24.38 3.33
C ALA A 2 -8.82 -25.49 4.26
N ASN A 3 -9.40 -26.55 3.71
CA ASN A 3 -9.92 -27.69 4.52
C ASN A 3 -8.83 -28.44 5.31
N CYS A 4 -7.59 -28.44 4.83
CA CYS A 4 -6.49 -29.03 5.58
C CYS A 4 -6.06 -28.09 6.71
N LEU A 5 -6.09 -26.78 6.47
CA LEU A 5 -5.75 -25.76 7.46
C LEU A 5 -6.74 -25.74 8.63
N SER A 6 -8.04 -26.03 8.41
CA SER A 6 -9.03 -26.12 9.50
C SER A 6 -8.74 -27.24 10.50
N MET A 7 -7.89 -28.22 10.14
CA MET A 7 -7.47 -29.30 11.04
C MET A 7 -6.24 -28.90 11.89
N LEU A 8 -5.74 -27.68 11.72
CA LEU A 8 -4.55 -27.16 12.40
C LEU A 8 -4.90 -25.91 13.24
N PRO A 9 -5.73 -26.04 14.29
CA PRO A 9 -6.20 -24.87 15.07
C PRO A 9 -5.06 -24.11 15.78
N ASN A 10 -3.92 -24.79 16.02
CA ASN A 10 -2.73 -24.23 16.67
C ASN A 10 -1.67 -23.75 15.68
N LEU A 11 -2.02 -23.59 14.39
CA LEU A 11 -1.08 -23.12 13.38
C LEU A 11 -0.76 -21.63 13.60
N GLU A 12 0.43 -21.34 14.12
CA GLU A 12 0.87 -19.95 14.39
C GLU A 12 1.49 -19.26 13.18
N SER A 13 2.10 -20.03 12.28
CA SER A 13 2.79 -19.53 11.09
C SER A 13 2.46 -20.36 9.86
N LEU A 14 2.06 -19.68 8.79
CA LEU A 14 1.78 -20.26 7.49
C LEU A 14 2.70 -19.60 6.45
N SER A 15 3.52 -20.39 5.77
CA SER A 15 4.32 -19.92 4.64
C SER A 15 3.99 -20.75 3.40
N ILE A 16 3.57 -20.07 2.33
CA ILE A 16 3.25 -20.69 1.04
C ILE A 16 4.14 -20.04 0.00
N MET A 17 5.02 -20.82 -0.62
CA MET A 17 5.87 -20.36 -1.70
C MET A 17 5.55 -21.18 -2.94
N LEU A 18 4.89 -20.56 -3.91
CA LEU A 18 4.66 -21.14 -5.21
C LEU A 18 5.92 -20.91 -6.07
N LYS A 19 6.12 -21.75 -7.08
CA LYS A 19 7.09 -21.44 -8.14
C LYS A 19 6.39 -20.63 -9.23
N PRO A 20 7.08 -19.70 -9.90
CA PRO A 20 6.52 -19.04 -11.08
C PRO A 20 6.11 -20.11 -12.09
N LEU A 21 4.81 -20.31 -12.25
CA LEU A 21 4.30 -21.26 -13.24
C LEU A 21 4.34 -20.54 -14.58
N ILE A 22 4.93 -21.20 -15.59
CA ILE A 22 4.83 -20.78 -16.98
C ILE A 22 3.33 -20.84 -17.32
N ARG A 23 2.69 -19.66 -17.31
CA ARG A 23 1.28 -19.35 -17.65
C ARG A 23 0.37 -20.58 -17.73
N LEU A 24 -0.38 -20.88 -16.66
CA LEU A 24 -1.44 -21.87 -16.77
C LEU A 24 -2.45 -21.42 -17.83
N PRO A 25 -2.93 -22.31 -18.71
CA PRO A 25 -3.97 -21.97 -19.67
C PRO A 25 -5.21 -21.43 -18.95
N ASP A 26 -5.80 -20.43 -19.61
CA ASP A 26 -6.88 -19.54 -19.20
C ASP A 26 -7.90 -20.21 -18.26
N GLN A 27 -7.83 -19.86 -16.96
CA GLN A 27 -8.66 -20.41 -15.88
C GLN A 27 -10.09 -19.89 -15.86
N ARG A 28 -10.54 -19.22 -16.94
CA ARG A 28 -11.91 -18.72 -17.12
C ARG A 28 -13.00 -19.80 -17.01
N SER A 29 -12.63 -21.10 -16.99
CA SER A 29 -13.54 -22.23 -16.79
C SER A 29 -13.69 -22.68 -15.33
N ARG A 30 -13.05 -22.02 -14.34
CA ARG A 30 -13.30 -22.32 -12.93
C ARG A 30 -14.65 -21.78 -12.49
N GLN A 31 -15.67 -22.58 -12.81
CA GLN A 31 -17.01 -22.54 -12.26
C GLN A 31 -16.91 -22.29 -10.75
N ARG A 32 -17.41 -21.13 -10.29
CA ARG A 32 -17.40 -20.74 -8.87
C ARG A 32 -17.94 -21.92 -8.07
N SER A 33 -17.04 -22.60 -7.36
CA SER A 33 -17.45 -23.68 -6.48
C SER A 33 -18.40 -23.11 -5.43
N PRO A 34 -19.39 -23.89 -4.94
CA PRO A 34 -20.31 -23.43 -3.91
C PRO A 34 -19.56 -22.78 -2.73
N PRO A 35 -20.17 -21.81 -2.03
CA PRO A 35 -19.54 -21.16 -0.88
C PRO A 35 -19.15 -22.23 0.14
N LEU A 36 -17.85 -22.50 0.22
CA LEU A 36 -17.28 -23.42 1.20
C LEU A 36 -17.27 -22.73 2.56
N LEU A 37 -17.47 -23.52 3.61
CA LEU A 37 -17.25 -23.10 5.00
C LEU A 37 -15.86 -22.49 5.12
N ARG A 38 -15.78 -21.27 5.68
CA ARG A 38 -14.49 -20.63 5.97
C ARG A 38 -13.81 -21.36 7.12
N ALA A 39 -12.53 -21.66 6.95
CA ALA A 39 -11.69 -22.19 8.01
C ALA A 39 -11.24 -21.02 8.91
N ILE A 40 -11.50 -21.13 10.20
CA ILE A 40 -10.98 -20.18 11.19
C ILE A 40 -9.62 -20.71 11.64
N LEU A 41 -8.59 -19.87 11.54
CA LEU A 41 -7.22 -20.14 11.99
C LEU A 41 -6.96 -19.26 13.21
N PRO A 42 -7.46 -19.65 14.40
CA PRO A 42 -7.50 -18.77 15.56
C PRO A 42 -6.12 -18.43 16.09
N ALA A 43 -5.12 -19.31 15.91
CA ALA A 43 -3.76 -19.09 16.36
C ALA A 43 -2.83 -18.46 15.31
N LEU A 44 -3.30 -18.21 14.07
CA LEU A 44 -2.41 -17.76 12.99
C LEU A 44 -1.97 -16.31 13.22
N ILE A 45 -0.68 -16.14 13.50
CA ILE A 45 -0.03 -14.85 13.80
C ILE A 45 0.75 -14.36 12.58
N TYR A 46 1.40 -15.28 11.85
CA TYR A 46 2.26 -14.97 10.71
C TYR A 46 1.76 -15.66 9.44
N PHE A 47 1.53 -14.88 8.38
CA PHE A 47 1.20 -15.43 7.08
C PHE A 47 2.13 -14.85 6.01
N HIS A 48 2.91 -15.73 5.39
CA HIS A 48 3.79 -15.40 4.27
C HIS A 48 3.32 -16.12 3.00
N PHE A 49 3.20 -15.38 1.91
CA PHE A 49 2.76 -15.90 0.62
C PHE A 49 3.63 -15.33 -0.49
N ILE A 50 4.17 -16.22 -1.34
CA ILE A 50 4.81 -15.87 -2.60
C ILE A 50 4.08 -16.61 -3.71
N GLY A 51 3.45 -15.90 -4.64
CA GLY A 51 2.67 -16.57 -5.69
C GLY A 51 1.77 -15.69 -6.56
N ASN A 52 0.83 -16.35 -7.24
CA ASN A 52 -0.18 -15.70 -8.08
C ASN A 52 -1.32 -15.13 -7.24
N SER A 53 -1.83 -13.95 -7.62
CA SER A 53 -2.93 -13.29 -6.91
C SER A 53 -4.20 -14.14 -6.86
N GLU A 54 -4.55 -14.82 -7.94
CA GLU A 54 -5.72 -15.71 -8.01
C GLU A 54 -5.72 -16.82 -6.94
N TYR A 55 -4.54 -17.39 -6.66
CA TYR A 55 -4.42 -18.43 -5.63
C TYR A 55 -4.59 -17.83 -4.24
N LEU A 56 -3.97 -16.67 -3.99
CA LEU A 56 -4.14 -15.95 -2.73
C LEU A 56 -5.61 -15.60 -2.52
N GLU A 57 -6.28 -15.04 -3.52
CA GLU A 57 -7.68 -14.64 -3.47
C GLU A 57 -8.61 -15.81 -3.14
N ASP A 58 -8.42 -16.96 -3.78
CA ASP A 58 -9.17 -18.17 -3.46
C ASP A 58 -8.91 -18.61 -2.01
N LEU A 59 -7.65 -18.55 -1.56
CA LEU A 59 -7.27 -18.92 -0.20
C LEU A 59 -7.89 -17.99 0.85
N VAL A 60 -7.70 -16.67 0.74
CA VAL A 60 -8.18 -15.66 1.71
C VAL A 60 -9.70 -15.50 1.70
N SER A 61 -10.38 -15.91 0.62
CA SER A 61 -11.85 -16.02 0.61
C SER A 61 -12.39 -17.14 1.52
N ARG A 62 -11.55 -18.13 1.82
CA ARG A 62 -11.90 -19.37 2.53
C ARG A 62 -11.26 -19.49 3.92
N ILE A 63 -10.45 -18.52 4.34
CA ILE A 63 -9.85 -18.51 5.67
C ILE A 63 -10.16 -17.22 6.40
N ASP A 64 -10.24 -17.31 7.72
CA ASP A 64 -10.28 -16.18 8.65
C ASP A 64 -9.16 -16.36 9.67
N ALA A 65 -8.42 -15.29 9.97
CA ALA A 65 -7.28 -15.32 10.88
C ALA A 65 -7.34 -14.10 11.81
N PRO A 66 -8.18 -14.13 12.86
CA PRO A 66 -8.48 -12.95 13.66
C PRO A 66 -7.26 -12.39 14.40
N LEU A 67 -6.33 -13.27 14.78
CA LEU A 67 -5.10 -12.90 15.48
C LEU A 67 -3.92 -12.60 14.55
N LEU A 68 -4.14 -12.47 13.23
CA LEU A 68 -3.04 -12.23 12.31
C LEU A 68 -2.36 -10.90 12.62
N VAL A 69 -1.06 -10.96 12.88
CA VAL A 69 -0.23 -9.82 13.29
C VAL A 69 0.66 -9.39 12.12
N SER A 70 1.26 -10.35 11.41
CA SER A 70 2.11 -10.07 10.25
C SER A 70 1.64 -10.81 9.00
N LEU A 71 1.55 -10.07 7.91
CA LEU A 71 1.21 -10.57 6.58
C LEU A 71 2.28 -10.12 5.58
N ASN A 72 2.96 -11.04 4.93
CA ASN A 72 3.90 -10.74 3.86
C ASN A 72 3.45 -11.42 2.56
N LEU A 73 3.09 -10.61 1.56
CA LEU A 73 2.60 -11.06 0.27
C LEU A 73 3.57 -10.58 -0.81
N GLN A 74 4.08 -11.51 -1.60
CA GLN A 74 4.87 -11.24 -2.79
C GLN A 74 4.18 -11.84 -4.00
N PHE A 75 3.82 -11.01 -4.97
CA PHE A 75 3.15 -11.46 -6.19
C PHE A 75 4.12 -11.60 -7.36
N PHE A 76 3.86 -12.62 -8.19
CA PHE A 76 4.51 -12.77 -9.49
C PHE A 76 3.95 -11.80 -10.53
N ASP A 77 4.68 -11.64 -11.63
CA ASP A 77 4.51 -10.60 -12.65
C ASP A 77 3.20 -10.75 -13.41
N GLN A 78 2.17 -10.12 -12.85
CA GLN A 78 0.81 -10.13 -13.37
C GLN A 78 0.44 -8.70 -13.75
N PRO A 79 0.11 -8.43 -15.02
CA PRO A 79 -0.21 -7.07 -15.48
C PRO A 79 -1.50 -6.52 -14.87
N ILE A 80 -2.37 -7.40 -14.36
CA ILE A 80 -3.63 -7.06 -13.72
C ILE A 80 -3.75 -7.94 -12.48
N ILE A 81 -3.79 -7.30 -11.31
CA ILE A 81 -4.04 -7.98 -10.03
C ILE A 81 -5.40 -7.57 -9.52
N GLY A 82 -6.33 -8.52 -9.47
CA GLY A 82 -7.58 -8.39 -8.72
C GLY A 82 -7.40 -8.98 -7.33
N ILE A 83 -7.51 -8.15 -6.29
CA ILE A 83 -7.40 -8.53 -4.87
C ILE A 83 -8.62 -8.12 -4.00
N PRO A 84 -9.89 -8.24 -4.46
CA PRO A 84 -11.04 -7.86 -3.65
C PRO A 84 -11.22 -8.73 -2.39
N GLN A 85 -10.91 -10.03 -2.44
CA GLN A 85 -11.02 -10.94 -1.30
C GLN A 85 -9.96 -10.64 -0.25
N LEU A 86 -8.77 -10.20 -0.64
CA LEU A 86 -7.75 -9.72 0.30
C LEU A 86 -8.24 -8.47 1.06
N SER A 87 -8.88 -7.53 0.36
CA SER A 87 -9.51 -6.36 1.00
C SER A 87 -10.58 -6.77 2.01
N HIS A 88 -11.43 -7.74 1.65
CA HIS A 88 -12.40 -8.32 2.58
C HIS A 88 -11.74 -9.07 3.74
N PHE A 89 -10.68 -9.81 3.50
CA PHE A 89 -9.93 -10.52 4.54
C PHE A 89 -9.39 -9.53 5.57
N PHE A 90 -8.78 -8.43 5.12
CA PHE A 90 -8.33 -7.35 6.00
C PHE A 90 -9.45 -6.74 6.84
N SER A 91 -10.63 -6.53 6.27
CA SER A 91 -11.78 -6.01 7.03
C SER A 91 -12.27 -6.94 8.15
N ARG A 92 -11.95 -8.25 8.09
CA ARG A 92 -12.34 -9.26 9.07
C ARG A 92 -11.26 -9.53 10.12
N THR A 93 -10.04 -9.06 9.91
CA THR A 93 -8.93 -9.27 10.83
C THR A 93 -8.81 -8.08 11.78
N GLU A 94 -9.14 -8.31 13.04
CA GLU A 94 -9.27 -7.28 14.09
C GLU A 94 -7.99 -6.43 14.24
N ASN A 95 -6.82 -7.08 14.30
CA ASN A 95 -5.54 -6.41 14.55
C ASN A 95 -5.11 -5.46 13.41
N LEU A 96 -5.60 -5.68 12.19
CA LEU A 96 -5.24 -4.84 11.04
C LEU A 96 -6.02 -3.51 11.04
N GLY A 97 -7.06 -3.39 11.87
CA GLY A 97 -7.74 -2.12 12.13
C GLY A 97 -6.86 -1.08 12.84
N LEU A 98 -5.74 -1.49 13.43
CA LEU A 98 -4.80 -0.62 14.15
C LEU A 98 -3.77 0.06 13.23
N LEU A 99 -3.79 -0.25 11.93
CA LEU A 99 -2.87 0.33 10.96
C LEU A 99 -3.24 1.78 10.67
N THR A 100 -2.31 2.68 10.93
CA THR A 100 -2.50 4.13 10.83
C THR A 100 -1.44 4.79 9.97
N ARG A 101 -0.34 4.08 9.67
CA ARG A 101 0.73 4.56 8.80
C ARG A 101 0.90 3.61 7.62
N ALA A 102 1.07 4.17 6.44
CA ALA A 102 1.48 3.43 5.25
C ALA A 102 2.76 4.02 4.69
N PHE A 103 3.55 3.15 4.08
CA PHE A 103 4.82 3.49 3.49
C PHE A 103 4.89 2.83 2.13
N LEU A 104 5.22 3.61 1.12
CA LEU A 104 5.43 3.13 -0.23
C LEU A 104 6.91 3.28 -0.54
N ASN A 105 7.61 2.15 -0.70
CA ASN A 105 9.04 2.11 -0.95
C ASN A 105 9.30 1.57 -2.34
N PHE A 106 10.12 2.28 -3.11
CA PHE A 106 10.50 1.92 -4.46
C PHE A 106 11.96 1.47 -4.61
N ASN A 107 12.81 1.58 -3.59
CA ASN A 107 14.28 1.45 -3.64
C ASN A 107 14.89 0.13 -4.13
N CYS A 108 14.09 -0.93 -4.30
CA CYS A 108 14.55 -2.25 -4.73
C CYS A 108 13.40 -2.97 -5.42
N GLN A 109 12.34 -3.18 -4.65
CA GLN A 109 11.13 -3.84 -5.06
C GLN A 109 10.00 -2.97 -4.54
N PRO A 110 9.19 -2.36 -5.44
CA PRO A 110 8.04 -1.58 -5.05
C PRO A 110 7.23 -2.37 -4.05
N CYS A 111 7.08 -1.80 -2.87
CA CYS A 111 6.30 -2.42 -1.82
C CYS A 111 5.52 -1.37 -1.05
N ILE A 112 4.33 -1.77 -0.61
CA ILE A 112 3.58 -1.01 0.37
C ILE A 112 3.61 -1.77 1.68
N PHE A 113 3.99 -1.07 2.75
CA PHE A 113 3.93 -1.60 4.09
C PHE A 113 3.12 -0.73 5.02
N PHE A 114 2.46 -1.38 5.98
CA PHE A 114 1.55 -0.74 6.91
C PHE A 114 2.03 -0.96 8.34
N ARG A 115 1.90 0.06 9.20
CA ARG A 115 2.28 0.00 10.62
C ARG A 115 1.27 0.72 11.52
N PRO A 116 1.11 0.30 12.78
CA PRO A 116 0.42 1.08 13.80
C PRO A 116 1.18 2.36 14.21
N THR A 117 0.46 3.32 14.80
CA THR A 117 1.05 4.53 15.39
C THR A 117 1.66 4.20 16.75
N GLY A 118 2.85 4.71 17.04
CA GLY A 118 3.47 4.65 18.38
C GLY A 118 4.36 3.43 18.62
N ASP A 119 4.51 2.54 17.64
CA ASP A 119 5.41 1.38 17.73
C ASP A 119 6.81 1.72 17.19
N GLU A 120 7.45 2.74 17.77
CA GLU A 120 8.78 3.18 17.36
C GLU A 120 9.90 2.35 17.99
N MET A 121 9.60 1.41 18.90
CA MET A 121 10.64 0.65 19.61
C MET A 121 10.34 -0.80 20.00
N ILE A 122 9.11 -1.35 19.87
CA ILE A 122 8.79 -2.67 20.46
C ILE A 122 8.42 -3.71 19.39
N GLY A 123 9.33 -3.89 18.45
CA GLY A 123 9.40 -5.07 17.57
C GLY A 123 8.33 -5.09 16.48
N TYR A 124 8.76 -5.45 15.28
CA TYR A 124 8.03 -5.48 14.00
C TYR A 124 6.79 -6.40 13.92
N ARG A 125 6.05 -6.57 15.00
CA ARG A 125 5.00 -7.57 15.11
C ARG A 125 3.87 -7.27 14.13
N HIS A 126 3.39 -6.02 14.08
CA HIS A 126 2.25 -5.65 13.24
C HIS A 126 2.69 -5.03 11.92
N SER A 127 2.79 -5.86 10.88
CA SER A 127 3.13 -5.38 9.54
C SER A 127 2.39 -6.13 8.46
N ILE A 128 1.81 -5.39 7.52
CA ILE A 128 1.44 -5.93 6.21
C ILE A 128 2.52 -5.47 5.25
N TRP A 129 3.08 -6.39 4.48
CA TRP A 129 4.05 -6.14 3.43
C TRP A 129 3.49 -6.70 2.12
N LEU A 130 3.36 -5.86 1.11
CA LEU A 130 2.95 -6.28 -0.23
C LEU A 130 4.08 -5.90 -1.21
N SER A 131 4.63 -6.85 -1.95
CA SER A 131 5.71 -6.63 -2.94
C SER A 131 5.51 -7.38 -4.26
N TRP A 132 6.24 -6.99 -5.31
CA TRP A 132 6.06 -7.48 -6.69
C TRP A 132 7.38 -7.79 -7.42
N CYS A 133 7.52 -8.99 -8.00
CA CYS A 133 8.83 -9.53 -8.40
C CYS A 133 9.55 -8.79 -9.55
N GLU A 134 8.86 -8.27 -10.56
CA GLU A 134 9.49 -7.59 -11.70
C GLU A 134 8.94 -6.20 -11.97
N LEU A 135 9.89 -5.36 -12.37
CA LEU A 135 9.77 -3.94 -12.56
C LEU A 135 9.64 -3.64 -14.05
N THR A 136 8.42 -3.49 -14.52
CA THR A 136 8.19 -2.78 -15.79
C THR A 136 8.11 -1.28 -15.52
N ASN A 137 8.15 -0.44 -16.57
CA ASN A 137 7.95 1.01 -16.46
C ASN A 137 6.55 1.43 -15.93
N GLN A 138 5.71 0.48 -15.47
CA GLN A 138 4.33 0.67 -15.04
C GLN A 138 4.13 0.50 -13.52
N GLN A 139 5.19 0.60 -12.72
CA GLN A 139 5.13 0.38 -11.26
C GLN A 139 4.10 1.27 -10.57
N LEU A 140 4.06 2.56 -10.89
CA LEU A 140 3.15 3.50 -10.25
C LEU A 140 1.69 3.19 -10.62
N SER A 141 1.38 3.10 -11.92
CA SER A 141 0.11 2.59 -12.44
C SER A 141 -0.40 1.34 -11.71
N PHE A 142 0.51 0.40 -11.43
CA PHE A 142 0.19 -0.82 -10.70
C PHE A 142 -0.09 -0.58 -9.20
N MET A 143 0.74 0.23 -8.53
CA MET A 143 0.48 0.65 -7.14
C MET A 143 -0.85 1.39 -6.98
N VAL A 144 -1.21 2.22 -7.97
CA VAL A 144 -2.50 2.90 -8.04
C VAL A 144 -3.63 1.87 -8.02
N GLN A 145 -3.56 0.82 -8.86
CA GLN A 145 -4.58 -0.23 -8.91
C GLN A 145 -4.73 -0.96 -7.58
N ILE A 146 -3.62 -1.25 -6.91
CA ILE A 146 -3.61 -1.96 -5.63
C ILE A 146 -4.16 -1.07 -4.52
N CYS A 147 -3.71 0.17 -4.42
CA CYS A 147 -4.21 1.11 -3.44
C CYS A 147 -5.72 1.34 -3.62
N ASN A 148 -6.20 1.45 -4.86
CA ASN A 148 -7.63 1.57 -5.13
C ASN A 148 -8.44 0.37 -4.61
N GLN A 149 -7.92 -0.86 -4.75
CA GLN A 149 -8.59 -2.07 -4.24
C GLN A 149 -8.51 -2.21 -2.72
N LEU A 150 -7.45 -1.68 -2.12
CA LEU A 150 -7.27 -1.61 -0.68
C LEU A 150 -7.94 -0.38 -0.03
N SER A 151 -8.60 0.49 -0.81
CA SER A 151 -9.26 1.69 -0.31
C SER A 151 -10.12 1.50 0.96
N PRO A 152 -10.88 0.39 1.14
CA PRO A 152 -11.62 0.13 2.38
C PRO A 152 -10.76 -0.01 3.65
N ILE A 153 -9.44 -0.10 3.52
CA ILE A 153 -8.50 -0.13 4.66
C ILE A 153 -7.72 1.17 4.70
N LEU A 154 -7.31 1.69 3.53
CA LEU A 154 -6.49 2.89 3.41
C LEU A 154 -7.16 4.16 3.93
N PHE A 155 -8.50 4.21 3.92
CA PHE A 155 -9.24 5.39 4.38
C PHE A 155 -9.02 5.72 5.87
N LYS A 156 -8.41 4.83 6.66
CA LYS A 156 -8.14 5.04 8.10
C LYS A 156 -6.74 5.59 8.38
N LEU A 157 -5.87 5.59 7.36
CA LEU A 157 -4.47 5.95 7.53
C LEU A 157 -4.33 7.44 7.79
N LYS A 158 -3.48 7.78 8.76
CA LYS A 158 -3.19 9.14 9.20
C LYS A 158 -1.86 9.66 8.66
N ALA A 159 -0.90 8.78 8.41
CA ALA A 159 0.35 9.14 7.77
C ALA A 159 0.61 8.27 6.54
N PHE A 160 1.09 8.90 5.48
CA PHE A 160 1.56 8.21 4.28
C PHE A 160 2.93 8.73 3.91
N SER A 161 3.87 7.83 3.67
CA SER A 161 5.25 8.19 3.38
C SER A 161 5.73 7.47 2.12
N ILE A 162 6.38 8.19 1.22
CA ILE A 162 6.83 7.65 -0.07
C ILE A 162 8.34 7.79 -0.19
N TYR A 163 9.00 6.71 -0.59
CA TYR A 163 10.46 6.57 -0.63
C TYR A 163 10.96 6.05 -1.96
N ALA A 164 11.94 6.76 -2.50
CA ALA A 164 12.84 6.33 -3.56
C ALA A 164 14.28 6.73 -3.20
N ASN A 165 15.24 6.03 -3.79
CA ASN A 165 16.67 6.32 -3.71
C ASN A 165 17.19 6.64 -5.10
N SER A 166 17.97 7.72 -5.17
CA SER A 166 18.60 8.36 -6.34
C SER A 166 19.36 7.46 -7.32
N GLY A 167 19.61 6.20 -6.95
CA GLY A 167 20.35 5.24 -7.77
C GLY A 167 19.54 4.54 -8.86
N GLU A 168 18.21 4.59 -8.79
CA GLU A 168 17.37 3.75 -9.64
C GLU A 168 16.77 4.49 -10.84
N GLN A 169 16.85 3.86 -12.01
CA GLN A 169 16.49 4.44 -13.31
C GLN A 169 14.97 4.55 -13.55
N TRP A 170 14.12 4.08 -12.64
CA TRP A 170 12.68 3.93 -12.92
C TRP A 170 11.90 5.26 -12.96
N LEU A 171 12.47 6.36 -12.46
CA LEU A 171 11.89 7.72 -12.53
C LEU A 171 12.33 8.51 -13.78
N GLN A 172 13.21 7.96 -14.63
CA GLN A 172 13.75 8.71 -15.78
C GLN A 172 12.73 8.93 -16.90
N ASP A 173 11.69 8.11 -16.99
CA ASP A 173 10.63 8.24 -17.98
C ASP A 173 9.38 8.88 -17.38
N GLY A 174 9.36 10.21 -17.34
CA GLY A 174 8.16 11.06 -17.44
C GLY A 174 6.87 10.52 -16.83
N THR A 175 6.91 10.09 -15.56
CA THR A 175 5.72 9.61 -14.86
C THR A 175 4.63 10.68 -14.91
N ASP A 176 3.48 10.32 -15.47
CA ASP A 176 2.36 11.25 -15.61
C ASP A 176 1.92 11.73 -14.21
N PRO A 177 1.88 13.05 -13.96
CA PRO A 177 1.33 13.60 -12.71
C PRO A 177 -0.05 13.02 -12.34
N ALA A 178 -0.86 12.66 -13.34
CA ALA A 178 -2.17 12.04 -13.11
C ALA A 178 -2.08 10.67 -12.41
N GLU A 179 -1.00 9.89 -12.60
CA GLU A 179 -0.82 8.63 -11.89
C GLU A 179 -0.56 8.84 -10.40
N TRP A 180 0.23 9.86 -10.03
CA TRP A 180 0.43 10.23 -8.63
C TRP A 180 -0.88 10.66 -7.96
N LEU A 181 -1.74 11.39 -8.68
CA LEU A 181 -3.09 11.70 -8.19
C LEU A 181 -3.95 10.46 -8.01
N GLY A 182 -3.85 9.51 -8.94
CA GLY A 182 -4.45 8.19 -8.83
C GLY A 182 -4.00 7.47 -7.56
N LEU A 183 -2.73 7.59 -7.20
CA LEU A 183 -2.15 6.95 -6.01
C LEU A 183 -2.71 7.57 -4.74
N PHE A 184 -2.86 8.89 -4.68
CA PHE A 184 -3.33 9.59 -3.48
C PHE A 184 -4.83 9.46 -3.21
N ARG A 185 -5.64 9.18 -4.24
CA ARG A 185 -7.11 9.13 -4.14
C ARG A 185 -7.64 8.22 -3.00
N PRO A 186 -7.09 7.00 -2.75
CA PRO A 186 -7.58 6.12 -1.69
C PRO A 186 -7.30 6.60 -0.26
N PHE A 187 -6.40 7.57 -0.09
CA PHE A 187 -5.82 7.97 1.20
C PHE A 187 -6.56 9.17 1.82
N THR A 188 -7.88 9.08 1.93
CA THR A 188 -8.72 10.25 2.24
C THR A 188 -8.50 10.82 3.65
N ALA A 189 -8.07 10.01 4.62
CA ALA A 189 -7.86 10.46 6.00
C ALA A 189 -6.40 10.80 6.35
N VAL A 190 -5.50 10.77 5.36
CA VAL A 190 -4.09 11.08 5.58
C VAL A 190 -3.93 12.54 5.97
N GLU A 191 -3.34 12.77 7.13
CA GLU A 191 -3.04 14.08 7.71
C GLU A 191 -1.60 14.50 7.42
N THR A 192 -0.67 13.54 7.38
CA THR A 192 0.75 13.80 7.11
C THR A 192 1.21 13.02 5.88
N LEU A 193 1.71 13.72 4.88
CA LEU A 193 2.37 13.15 3.70
C LEU A 193 3.87 13.43 3.79
N TYR A 194 4.68 12.38 3.73
CA TYR A 194 6.12 12.49 3.57
C TYR A 194 6.53 12.04 2.17
N VAL A 195 7.44 12.77 1.55
CA VAL A 195 8.01 12.44 0.23
C VAL A 195 9.53 12.53 0.31
N SER A 196 10.21 11.44 -0.06
CA SER A 196 11.68 11.43 -0.11
C SER A 196 12.22 12.36 -1.19
N LYS A 197 13.51 12.67 -1.07
CA LYS A 197 14.23 13.61 -1.94
C LYS A 197 14.03 13.35 -3.41
N ASP A 198 14.18 12.08 -3.79
CA ASP A 198 14.21 11.68 -5.19
C ASP A 198 12.82 11.66 -5.82
N LEU A 199 11.76 11.65 -5.00
CA LEU A 199 10.37 11.72 -5.45
C LEU A 199 9.80 13.13 -5.45
N GLY A 200 10.41 14.06 -4.72
CA GLY A 200 9.96 15.43 -4.62
C GLY A 200 9.64 16.07 -5.98
N PRO A 201 10.57 16.06 -6.96
CA PRO A 201 10.34 16.64 -8.29
C PRO A 201 9.18 16.01 -9.09
N HIS A 202 8.78 14.79 -8.76
CA HIS A 202 7.72 14.06 -9.48
C HIS A 202 6.36 14.20 -8.79
N VAL A 203 6.35 14.21 -7.46
CA VAL A 203 5.13 14.34 -6.65
C VAL A 203 4.65 15.79 -6.61
N ALA A 204 5.56 16.77 -6.54
CA ALA A 204 5.18 18.17 -6.41
C ALA A 204 4.32 18.71 -7.57
N PRO A 205 4.65 18.45 -8.86
CA PRO A 205 3.78 18.84 -9.97
C PRO A 205 2.37 18.27 -9.87
N ALA A 206 2.23 17.01 -9.42
CA ALA A 206 0.93 16.40 -9.21
C ALA A 206 0.13 17.13 -8.12
N LEU A 207 0.78 17.47 -7.00
CA LEU A 207 0.13 18.27 -5.95
C LEU A 207 -0.26 19.67 -6.46
N GLU A 208 0.59 20.32 -7.26
CA GLU A 208 0.26 21.62 -7.87
C GLU A 208 -0.93 21.52 -8.82
N ASP A 209 -1.08 20.43 -9.58
CA ASP A 209 -2.22 20.24 -10.47
C ASP A 209 -3.57 20.10 -9.73
N LEU A 210 -3.57 19.65 -8.46
CA LEU A 210 -4.79 19.66 -7.62
C LEU A 210 -5.34 21.05 -7.38
N SER A 211 -4.50 22.09 -7.47
CA SER A 211 -4.95 23.48 -7.30
C SER A 211 -5.89 23.95 -8.42
N ARG A 212 -5.85 23.30 -9.59
CA ARG A 212 -6.58 23.73 -10.80
C ARG A 212 -8.00 23.19 -10.88
N ASP A 213 -8.27 22.07 -10.22
CA ASP A 213 -9.60 21.44 -10.21
C ASP A 213 -10.05 21.14 -8.77
N PRO A 214 -10.75 22.09 -8.12
CA PRO A 214 -11.23 21.91 -6.74
C PRO A 214 -12.27 20.80 -6.61
N ALA A 215 -12.84 20.28 -7.70
CA ALA A 215 -13.72 19.11 -7.65
C ALA A 215 -12.95 17.81 -7.42
N MET A 216 -11.64 17.79 -7.66
CA MET A 216 -10.75 16.66 -7.37
C MET A 216 -10.19 16.75 -5.95
N ALA A 217 -11.06 16.72 -4.94
CA ALA A 217 -10.65 16.69 -3.54
C ALA A 217 -9.86 15.39 -3.22
N VAL A 218 -8.55 15.43 -3.43
CA VAL A 218 -7.58 14.38 -3.11
C VAL A 218 -6.87 14.77 -1.81
N LEU A 219 -6.76 13.82 -0.88
CA LEU A 219 -6.21 14.05 0.47
C LEU A 219 -6.93 15.19 1.24
N PRO A 220 -8.25 15.11 1.47
CA PRO A 220 -9.02 16.18 2.11
C PRO A 220 -8.59 16.47 3.56
N GLU A 221 -8.05 15.48 4.28
CA GLU A 221 -7.60 15.63 5.66
C GLU A 221 -6.13 16.08 5.81
N LEU A 222 -5.40 16.24 4.70
CA LEU A 222 -3.99 16.60 4.72
C LEU A 222 -3.75 17.93 5.44
N ARG A 223 -2.83 17.91 6.41
CA ARG A 223 -2.42 19.02 7.26
C ARG A 223 -0.94 19.33 7.13
N GLN A 224 -0.15 18.35 6.74
CA GLN A 224 1.30 18.47 6.71
C GLN A 224 1.86 17.76 5.49
N VAL A 225 2.72 18.44 4.75
CA VAL A 225 3.54 17.84 3.69
C VAL A 225 5.01 18.07 4.01
N GLN A 226 5.74 16.97 4.06
CA GLN A 226 7.17 16.94 4.33
C GLN A 226 7.91 16.50 3.07
N PHE A 227 8.83 17.34 2.60
CA PHE A 227 9.77 16.98 1.54
C PHE A 227 11.17 16.86 2.13
N GLU A 228 11.80 15.71 1.90
CA GLU A 228 13.21 15.54 2.19
C GLU A 228 14.03 16.17 1.07
N SER A 229 14.23 17.49 1.04
CA SER A 229 14.93 18.11 -0.09
C SER A 229 16.01 19.08 0.34
N SER A 230 17.12 19.08 -0.40
CA SER A 230 18.14 20.11 -0.31
C SER A 230 17.77 21.38 -1.08
N GLN A 231 16.78 21.29 -1.98
CA GLN A 231 16.27 22.39 -2.79
C GLN A 231 14.82 22.69 -2.43
N GLU A 232 14.42 23.96 -2.46
CA GLU A 232 13.02 24.33 -2.28
C GLU A 232 12.20 23.80 -3.45
N ILE A 233 11.31 22.85 -3.15
CA ILE A 233 10.35 22.30 -4.11
C ILE A 233 9.09 23.13 -3.97
N SER A 234 8.76 23.91 -5.00
CA SER A 234 7.55 24.73 -4.97
C SER A 234 6.30 23.84 -5.02
N VAL A 235 5.53 23.87 -3.93
CA VAL A 235 4.12 23.43 -3.86
C VAL A 235 3.22 24.55 -3.37
N ASN A 236 3.63 25.80 -3.63
CA ASN A 236 2.99 26.99 -3.07
C ASN A 236 1.60 27.22 -3.64
N GLN A 237 1.33 26.83 -4.90
CA GLN A 237 -0.01 27.01 -5.48
C GLN A 237 -0.99 26.04 -4.82
N PHE A 238 -0.58 24.81 -4.56
CA PHE A 238 -1.34 23.82 -3.80
C PHE A 238 -1.66 24.31 -2.38
N VAL A 239 -0.67 24.81 -1.64
CA VAL A 239 -0.87 25.38 -0.29
C VAL A 239 -1.88 26.52 -0.34
N THR A 240 -1.65 27.49 -1.24
CA THR A 240 -2.49 28.69 -1.38
C THR A 240 -3.92 28.32 -1.79
N ALA A 241 -4.08 27.43 -2.77
CA ALA A 241 -5.40 27.00 -3.23
C ALA A 241 -6.19 26.30 -2.13
N ARG A 242 -5.52 25.48 -1.32
CA ARG A 242 -6.14 24.79 -0.19
C ARG A 242 -6.62 25.78 0.87
N GLU A 243 -5.80 26.75 1.24
CA GLU A 243 -6.20 27.82 2.18
C GLU A 243 -7.38 28.65 1.65
N LEU A 244 -7.36 29.02 0.37
CA LEU A 244 -8.42 29.83 -0.26
C LEU A 244 -9.73 29.07 -0.43
N SER A 245 -9.67 27.76 -0.62
CA SER A 245 -10.85 26.94 -0.83
C SER A 245 -11.77 26.89 0.41
N GLY A 246 -11.22 27.13 1.60
CA GLY A 246 -11.92 26.90 2.87
C GLY A 246 -12.27 25.43 3.12
N PHE A 247 -11.84 24.53 2.23
CA PHE A 247 -12.02 23.08 2.33
C PHE A 247 -10.76 22.47 2.94
N GLY A 248 -10.88 22.04 4.20
CA GLY A 248 -9.83 21.31 4.91
C GLY A 248 -9.07 22.15 5.94
N HIS A 249 -7.98 21.58 6.42
CA HIS A 249 -7.14 22.16 7.46
C HIS A 249 -6.01 23.01 6.87
N PRO A 250 -5.49 24.01 7.60
CA PRO A 250 -4.28 24.73 7.22
C PRO A 250 -3.14 23.75 6.94
N LEU A 251 -2.42 23.97 5.85
CA LEU A 251 -1.35 23.09 5.42
C LEU A 251 0.00 23.63 5.90
N THR A 252 0.74 22.80 6.63
CA THR A 252 2.11 23.10 7.06
C THR A 252 3.09 22.42 6.13
N MET A 253 4.03 23.20 5.60
CA MET A 253 5.12 22.71 4.77
C MET A 253 6.40 22.63 5.61
N GLU A 254 7.05 21.47 5.59
CA GLU A 254 8.33 21.26 6.26
C GLU A 254 9.34 20.63 5.32
N TYR A 255 10.58 21.09 5.44
CA TYR A 255 11.72 20.53 4.71
C TYR A 255 12.66 19.89 5.73
N ASP A 256 12.66 18.55 5.76
CA ASP A 256 13.57 17.82 6.64
C ASP A 256 14.90 17.58 5.93
N LYS A 257 15.99 18.05 6.54
CA LYS A 257 17.36 17.90 6.03
C LYS A 257 18.09 16.70 6.65
N ASN A 258 17.55 16.13 7.73
CA ASN A 258 18.24 15.17 8.58
C ASN A 258 17.43 13.89 8.81
N PHE A 259 16.44 13.60 7.95
CA PHE A 259 15.68 12.38 8.09
C PHE A 259 16.59 11.17 7.82
N ILE A 260 16.96 10.45 8.87
CA ILE A 260 17.71 9.19 8.74
C ILE A 260 16.68 8.07 8.70
N TRP A 261 16.50 7.50 7.52
CA TRP A 261 15.90 6.18 7.42
C TRP A 261 16.85 5.19 8.07
N PHE A 262 16.44 4.64 9.23
CA PHE A 262 17.02 3.38 9.67
C PHE A 262 16.70 2.35 8.57
N GLU A 263 17.75 1.80 7.95
CA GLU A 263 17.64 0.64 7.09
C GLU A 263 16.87 -0.45 7.86
N VAL A 264 15.59 -0.58 7.54
CA VAL A 264 14.75 -1.67 8.01
C VAL A 264 14.29 -2.39 6.76
N ILE A 265 15.20 -3.20 6.21
CA ILE A 265 14.88 -4.35 5.37
C ILE A 265 15.77 -5.51 5.83
#